data_AF-A0A821BUG8-F1
#
_entry.id   AF-A0A821BUG8-F1
#
_cell.length_a   1.000
_cell.length_b   1.000
_cell.length_c   1.000
_cell.angle_alpha   90.00
_cell.angle_beta   90.00
_cell.angle_gamma   90.00
#
_symmetry.space_group_name_H-M   'P 1'
#
loop_
_entity.id
_entity.type
_entity.pdbx_description
1 polymer ?
#
loop_
_entity_poly.entity_id
_entity_poly.type
_entity_poly.pdbx_seq_one_letter_code
_entity_poly.pdbx_strand_id
1 'polypeptide(L)'
;NIQPAKTGKVLGFRLFFNPNTKYGLGIYTGDPNDSIVVRLLSWPTKEQFEQQIRLTDEVEDDDYERKTIEVFVEGESGSKFAYIYAAKPELLNENWKRIASGDWLQRNL
;
A
#
# COMPACT_ATOMS: atom_id res chain seq x y z
N ASN A 1 9.47 -15.39 9.96
CA ASN A 1 10.20 -14.20 10.45
C ASN A 1 10.33 -13.19 9.32
N ILE A 2 9.58 -12.09 9.40
CA ILE A 2 9.69 -10.97 8.45
C ILE A 2 10.87 -10.09 8.90
N GLN A 3 11.63 -9.54 7.96
CA GLN A 3 12.70 -8.58 8.29
C GLN A 3 12.10 -7.26 8.80
N PRO A 4 12.85 -6.44 9.56
CA PRO A 4 12.37 -5.14 9.99
C PRO A 4 11.88 -4.31 8.80
N ALA A 5 10.60 -3.93 8.83
CA ALA A 5 10.01 -3.23 7.71
C ALA A 5 10.53 -1.80 7.64
N LYS A 6 10.78 -1.33 6.42
CA LYS A 6 11.27 0.03 6.15
C LYS A 6 10.11 0.93 5.73
N THR A 7 10.21 2.23 5.99
CA THR A 7 9.26 3.20 5.48
C THR A 7 9.66 3.60 4.06
N GLY A 8 8.70 3.68 3.15
CA GLY A 8 8.93 4.11 1.79
C GLY A 8 7.78 4.96 1.25
N LYS A 9 8.03 5.62 0.12
CA LYS A 9 7.04 6.40 -0.62
C LYS A 9 6.73 5.73 -1.94
N VAL A 10 5.45 5.71 -2.31
CA VAL A 10 4.94 5.19 -3.59
C VAL A 10 4.16 6.30 -4.28
N LEU A 11 4.38 6.49 -5.58
CA LEU A 11 3.70 7.50 -6.39
C LEU A 11 2.50 6.89 -7.13
N GLY A 12 1.53 7.72 -7.53
CA GLY A 12 0.34 7.27 -8.27
C GLY A 12 -0.77 6.71 -7.40
N PHE A 13 -0.76 6.98 -6.09
CA PHE A 13 -1.75 6.45 -5.15
C PHE A 13 -2.31 7.52 -4.22
N ARG A 14 -3.60 7.40 -3.89
CA ARG A 14 -4.25 8.15 -2.82
C ARG A 14 -4.66 7.22 -1.68
N LEU A 15 -4.54 7.71 -0.46
CA LEU A 15 -4.95 7.00 0.74
C LEU A 15 -6.28 7.56 1.28
N PHE A 16 -7.18 6.66 1.67
CA PHE A 16 -8.47 7.01 2.25
C PHE A 16 -8.68 6.30 3.59
N PHE A 17 -9.46 6.93 4.46
CA PHE A 17 -9.85 6.40 5.76
C PHE A 17 -11.34 6.54 6.01
N ASN A 18 -11.94 5.50 6.58
CA ASN A 18 -13.30 5.50 7.08
C ASN A 18 -13.26 5.25 8.61
N PRO A 19 -13.78 6.16 9.45
CA PRO A 19 -13.80 6.02 10.92
C PRO A 19 -14.47 4.74 11.44
N ASN A 20 -15.35 4.14 10.64
CA ASN A 20 -16.06 2.91 10.98
C ASN A 20 -15.25 1.64 10.65
N THR A 21 -14.04 1.79 10.11
CA THR A 21 -13.17 0.68 9.71
C THR A 21 -11.82 0.75 10.42
N LYS A 22 -11.11 -0.40 10.48
CA LYS A 22 -9.78 -0.48 11.10
C LYS A 22 -8.63 -0.37 10.08
N TYR A 23 -8.95 -0.24 8.79
CA TYR A 23 -7.99 -0.24 7.69
C TYR A 23 -8.19 0.98 6.79
N GLY A 24 -7.19 1.30 5.97
CA GLY A 24 -7.27 2.33 4.95
C GLY A 24 -7.37 1.71 3.56
N LEU A 25 -7.85 2.49 2.58
CA LEU A 25 -7.84 2.09 1.17
C LEU A 25 -6.77 2.88 0.43
N GLY A 26 -5.83 2.16 -0.19
CA GLY A 26 -4.92 2.71 -1.17
C GLY A 26 -5.51 2.54 -2.57
N ILE A 27 -5.86 3.65 -3.23
CA ILE A 27 -6.42 3.65 -4.59
C ILE A 27 -5.35 4.11 -5.56
N TYR A 28 -5.14 3.32 -6.62
CA TYR A 28 -4.25 3.70 -7.71
C TYR A 28 -4.92 4.76 -8.58
N THR A 29 -4.26 5.91 -8.76
CA THR A 29 -4.74 7.03 -9.59
C THR A 29 -3.92 7.21 -10.86
N GLY A 30 -2.69 6.69 -10.91
CA GLY A 30 -1.75 6.91 -12.00
C GLY A 30 -1.17 8.33 -12.07
N ASP A 31 -1.60 9.25 -11.19
CA ASP A 31 -1.10 10.62 -11.13
C ASP A 31 0.24 10.67 -10.37
N PRO A 32 1.35 11.09 -10.99
CA PRO A 32 2.66 11.12 -10.33
C PRO A 32 2.74 12.09 -9.15
N ASN A 33 1.79 13.03 -9.01
CA ASN A 33 1.71 13.95 -7.89
C ASN A 33 1.00 13.35 -6.67
N ASP A 34 0.21 12.29 -6.87
CA ASP A 34 -0.37 11.53 -5.78
C ASP A 34 0.68 10.58 -5.19
N SER A 35 0.68 10.44 -3.88
CA SER A 35 1.59 9.51 -3.22
C SER A 35 1.06 9.02 -1.88
N ILE A 36 1.55 7.85 -1.48
CA ILE A 36 1.30 7.27 -0.16
C ILE A 36 2.62 6.87 0.51
N VAL A 37 2.60 6.88 1.84
CA VAL A 37 3.66 6.32 2.68
C VAL A 37 3.31 4.87 3.01
N VAL A 38 4.25 3.96 2.78
CA VAL A 38 4.07 2.52 2.97
C VAL A 38 5.13 1.94 3.89
N ARG A 39 4.84 0.76 4.41
CA ARG A 39 5.80 -0.11 5.10
C ARG A 39 6.22 -1.21 4.13
N LEU A 40 7.48 -1.23 3.73
CA LEU A 40 8.04 -2.26 2.87
C LEU A 40 8.41 -3.49 3.71
N LEU A 41 7.73 -4.60 3.42
CA LEU A 41 8.00 -5.90 4.02
C LEU A 41 8.93 -6.72 3.12
N SER A 42 9.89 -7.42 3.73
CA SER A 42 10.79 -8.33 3.02
C SER A 42 10.92 -9.66 3.74
N TRP A 43 11.04 -10.73 2.95
CA TRP A 43 11.22 -12.09 3.43
C TRP A 43 12.66 -12.55 3.21
N PRO A 44 13.20 -13.36 4.13
CA PRO A 44 14.55 -13.91 4.02
C PRO A 44 14.82 -14.70 2.74
N THR A 45 13.80 -15.38 2.20
CA THR A 45 13.92 -16.19 0.99
C THR A 45 12.78 -15.93 0.01
N LYS A 46 13.01 -16.27 -1.26
CA LYS A 46 12.03 -16.18 -2.33
C LYS A 46 10.83 -17.08 -2.08
N GLU A 47 11.04 -18.30 -1.58
CA GLU A 47 9.97 -19.26 -1.30
C GLU A 47 9.02 -18.74 -0.23
N GLN A 48 9.55 -18.10 0.83
CA GLN A 48 8.73 -17.50 1.88
C GLN A 48 7.94 -16.30 1.36
N PHE A 49 8.57 -15.47 0.52
CA PHE A 49 7.89 -14.37 -0.16
C PHE A 49 6.72 -14.89 -1.03
N GLU A 50 6.98 -15.86 -1.91
CA GLU A 50 5.97 -16.41 -2.80
C GLU A 50 4.83 -17.11 -2.05
N GLN A 51 5.15 -17.81 -0.95
CA GLN A 51 4.13 -18.39 -0.08
C GLN A 51 3.25 -17.30 0.52
N GLN A 52 3.84 -16.22 1.03
CA GLN A 52 3.06 -15.14 1.62
C GLN A 52 2.18 -14.44 0.59
N ILE A 53 2.69 -14.21 -0.63
CA ILE A 53 1.91 -13.61 -1.71
C ILE A 53 0.71 -14.47 -2.07
N ARG A 54 0.85 -15.80 -2.16
CA ARG A 54 -0.30 -16.70 -2.39
C ARG A 54 -1.33 -16.61 -1.27
N LEU A 55 -0.90 -16.61 0.00
CA LEU A 55 -1.81 -16.46 1.13
C LEU A 55 -2.54 -15.12 1.13
N THR A 56 -1.88 -14.05 0.68
CA THR A 56 -2.51 -12.73 0.58
C THR A 56 -3.46 -12.65 -0.60
N ASP A 57 -3.14 -13.24 -1.75
CA ASP A 57 -4.06 -13.34 -2.90
C ASP A 57 -5.36 -14.08 -2.55
N GLU A 58 -5.33 -15.03 -1.61
CA GLU A 58 -6.53 -15.77 -1.15
C GLU A 58 -7.43 -14.93 -0.22
N VAL A 59 -6.91 -13.85 0.37
CA VAL A 59 -7.64 -12.98 1.32
C VAL A 59 -8.08 -11.69 0.66
N GLU A 60 -7.18 -11.08 -0.12
CA GLU A 60 -7.42 -9.87 -0.89
C GLU A 60 -8.11 -10.28 -2.20
N ASP A 61 -9.43 -10.51 -2.08
CA ASP A 61 -10.37 -11.02 -3.09
C ASP A 61 -10.61 -10.03 -4.27
N ASP A 62 -11.70 -10.23 -5.01
CA ASP A 62 -12.22 -9.39 -6.11
C ASP A 62 -12.28 -7.87 -5.83
N ASP A 63 -12.13 -7.42 -4.59
CA ASP A 63 -12.14 -6.01 -4.19
C ASP A 63 -10.79 -5.30 -4.40
N TYR A 64 -9.71 -6.06 -4.62
CA TYR A 64 -8.35 -5.55 -4.75
C TYR A 64 -7.66 -6.04 -6.01
N GLU A 65 -6.72 -5.24 -6.51
CA GLU A 65 -5.86 -5.58 -7.63
C GLU A 65 -4.39 -5.54 -7.18
N ARG A 66 -3.70 -6.68 -7.30
CA ARG A 66 -2.26 -6.72 -7.05
C ARG A 66 -1.50 -6.00 -8.17
N LYS A 67 -0.70 -5.01 -7.80
CA LYS A 67 0.17 -4.26 -8.70
C LYS A 67 1.64 -4.38 -8.30
N THR A 68 2.51 -4.39 -9.30
CA THR A 68 3.95 -4.15 -9.10
C THR A 68 4.17 -2.65 -9.04
N ILE A 69 4.88 -2.18 -8.01
CA ILE A 69 5.16 -0.77 -7.79
C ILE A 69 6.63 -0.52 -7.53
N GLU A 70 7.06 0.70 -7.82
CA GLU A 70 8.32 1.25 -7.33
C GLU A 70 8.12 1.92 -5.97
N VAL A 71 9.03 1.61 -5.04
CA VAL A 71 9.06 2.14 -3.68
C VAL A 71 10.38 2.88 -3.47
N PHE A 72 10.29 4.16 -3.13
CA PHE A 72 11.43 4.99 -2.78
C PHE A 72 11.63 4.93 -1.26
N VAL A 73 12.74 4.32 -0.82
CA VAL A 73 13.05 4.15 0.60
C VAL A 73 14.00 5.25 1.06
N GLU A 74 13.67 5.91 2.16
CA GLU A 74 14.48 6.99 2.70
C GLU A 74 15.90 6.51 3.06
N GLY A 75 16.91 7.26 2.64
CA GLY A 75 18.31 6.96 2.91
C GLY A 75 18.91 5.85 2.02
N GLU A 76 18.16 5.29 1.07
CA GLU A 76 18.68 4.33 0.10
C GLU A 76 18.83 4.97 -1.29
N SER A 77 19.86 4.54 -2.04
CA SER A 77 20.05 4.92 -3.43
C SER A 77 19.21 4.03 -4.34
N GLY A 78 18.27 4.63 -5.09
CA GLY A 78 17.42 3.94 -6.06
C GLY A 78 16.06 3.50 -5.51
N SER A 79 15.19 3.04 -6.40
CA SER A 79 13.89 2.46 -6.04
C SER A 79 13.98 0.95 -5.84
N LYS A 80 13.01 0.39 -5.10
CA LYS A 80 12.79 -1.05 -4.97
C LYS A 80 11.47 -1.42 -5.62
N PHE A 81 11.38 -2.63 -6.15
CA PHE A 81 10.11 -3.17 -6.63
C PHE A 81 9.42 -3.97 -5.53
N ALA A 82 8.11 -3.78 -5.40
CA ALA A 82 7.27 -4.49 -4.44
C ALA A 82 5.89 -4.77 -5.04
N TYR A 83 5.12 -5.63 -4.38
CA TYR A 83 3.69 -5.77 -4.64
C TYR A 83 2.88 -4.91 -3.68
N ILE A 84 1.79 -4.32 -4.19
CA ILE A 84 0.75 -3.67 -3.40
C ILE A 84 -0.61 -4.18 -3.86
N TYR A 85 -1.54 -4.33 -2.93
CA TYR A 85 -2.94 -4.63 -3.22
C TYR A 85 -3.69 -3.31 -3.23
N ALA A 86 -3.99 -2.82 -4.43
CA ALA A 86 -4.70 -1.57 -4.64
C ALA A 86 -6.20 -1.84 -4.58
N ALA A 87 -6.93 -1.11 -3.74
CA ALA A 87 -8.37 -1.23 -3.70
C ALA A 87 -8.98 -0.72 -5.02
N LYS A 88 -10.06 -1.37 -5.46
CA LYS A 88 -10.81 -0.89 -6.62
C LYS A 88 -11.57 0.41 -6.27
N PRO A 89 -11.64 1.40 -7.19
CA PRO A 89 -12.30 2.67 -6.91
C PRO A 89 -13.77 2.54 -6.49
N GLU A 90 -14.49 1.51 -6.92
CA GLU A 90 -15.89 1.25 -6.54
C GLU A 90 -16.11 1.01 -5.04
N LEU A 91 -15.06 0.72 -4.26
CA LEU A 91 -15.16 0.61 -2.80
C LEU A 91 -15.32 1.96 -2.10
N LEU A 92 -15.02 3.07 -2.79
CA LEU A 92 -15.18 4.42 -2.25
C LEU A 92 -16.66 4.82 -2.24
N ASN A 93 -17.12 5.29 -1.08
CA ASN A 93 -18.43 5.91 -0.85
C ASN A 93 -18.27 7.16 0.03
N GLU A 94 -19.36 7.86 0.39
CA GLU A 94 -19.27 9.13 1.12
C GLU A 94 -18.61 9.04 2.51
N ASN A 95 -18.45 7.84 3.08
CA ASN A 95 -17.82 7.65 4.39
C ASN A 95 -16.29 7.60 4.33
N TRP A 96 -15.71 7.50 3.14
CA TRP A 96 -14.26 7.48 2.93
C TRP A 96 -13.72 8.88 2.73
N LYS A 97 -12.84 9.31 3.64
CA LYS A 97 -12.17 10.61 3.58
C LYS A 97 -10.75 10.45 3.08
N ARG A 98 -10.33 11.30 2.13
CA ARG A 98 -8.95 11.33 1.65
C ARG A 98 -8.01 11.79 2.77
N ILE A 99 -6.91 11.06 2.94
CA ILE A 99 -5.77 11.48 3.76
C ILE A 99 -4.80 12.23 2.85
N ALA A 100 -4.77 13.56 2.95
CA ALA A 100 -4.04 14.41 2.01
C ALA A 100 -2.52 14.15 2.01
N SER A 101 -1.94 13.82 3.17
CA SER A 101 -0.51 13.50 3.31
C SER A 101 -0.12 12.15 2.72
N GLY A 102 -1.09 11.27 2.45
CA GLY A 102 -0.83 9.88 2.06
C GLY A 102 -0.24 9.01 3.18
N ASP A 103 -0.13 9.53 4.41
CA ASP A 103 0.43 8.83 5.57
C ASP A 103 -0.68 8.43 6.55
N TRP A 104 -0.87 7.13 6.74
CA TRP A 104 -1.87 6.57 7.66
C TRP A 104 -1.71 7.05 9.10
N LEU A 105 -0.49 7.34 9.55
CA LEU A 105 -0.22 7.83 10.89
C LEU A 105 -0.74 9.26 11.10
N GLN A 106 -0.99 10.00 10.01
CA GLN A 106 -1.48 11.37 10.04
C GLN A 106 -2.98 11.48 9.75
N ARG A 107 -3.73 10.37 9.76
CA ARG A 107 -5.17 10.35 9.40
C ARG A 107 -6.10 11.15 10.31
N ASN A 108 -5.64 11.53 11.50
CA ASN A 108 -6.42 12.26 12.53
C ASN A 108 -5.94 13.70 12.74
N LEU A 109 -4.95 14.16 11.97
CA LEU A 109 -4.44 15.53 12.00
C LEU A 109 -5.22 16.40 11.00
#